data_AF-A0A0D0DN96-F1
#
_entry.id   AF-A0A0D0DN96-F1
#
_cell.length_a   1.000
_cell.length_b   1.000
_cell.length_c   1.000
_cell.angle_alpha   90.00
_cell.angle_beta   90.00
_cell.angle_gamma   90.00
#
_symmetry.space_group_name_H-M   'P 1'
#
loop_
_entity.id
_entity.type
_entity.pdbx_description
1 polymer ?
#
loop_
_entity_poly.entity_id
_entity_poly.type
_entity_poly.pdbx_seq_one_letter_code
_entity_poly.pdbx_strand_id
1 'polypeptide(L)'
;MADLNLEVAPNYAGPEFEIVCEGLRLGYHENNQQAIERLLASWQADRMTRTAAWNVQQEAAAHADREVEEAWRVREEEEEIVATEEAEREQREAEQKKPKMNMFAPETSVMDILVHPASQYALHKLSTSNYVEMWYFSPTGCLDAAKYHDKSQANNTFSISRVDDLLSVHPIASIRASRNALPTTNSCSQNSSEPRTVSSSMPRRPIGR
;
A
#
# COMPACT_ATOMS: atom_id res chain seq x y z
N MET A 1 -13.97 45.44 -34.32
CA MET A 1 -12.94 46.49 -34.42
C MET A 1 -12.57 46.64 -35.88
N ALA A 2 -12.41 47.88 -36.37
CA ALA A 2 -12.04 48.12 -37.76
C ALA A 2 -10.61 47.59 -38.01
N ASP A 3 -10.40 46.95 -39.15
CA ASP A 3 -9.08 46.46 -39.56
C ASP A 3 -8.17 47.66 -39.87
N LEU A 4 -7.18 47.87 -38.99
CA LEU A 4 -6.17 48.94 -39.12
C LEU A 4 -5.34 48.83 -40.41
N ASN A 5 -5.35 47.66 -41.07
CA ASN A 5 -4.66 47.47 -42.35
C ASN A 5 -5.36 48.18 -43.51
N LEU A 6 -6.65 48.50 -43.39
CA LEU A 6 -7.44 49.17 -44.45
C LEU A 6 -7.45 50.69 -44.33
N GLU A 7 -6.78 51.26 -43.32
CA GLU A 7 -6.73 52.70 -43.11
C GLU A 7 -5.85 53.37 -44.18
N VAL A 8 -6.45 54.24 -44.99
CA VAL A 8 -5.78 55.01 -46.05
C VAL A 8 -5.31 56.34 -45.48
N ALA A 9 -4.14 56.81 -45.92
CA ALA A 9 -3.61 58.11 -45.50
C ALA A 9 -4.60 59.24 -45.88
N PRO A 10 -4.89 60.18 -44.96
CA PRO A 10 -5.66 61.36 -45.30
C PRO A 10 -5.00 62.17 -46.43
N ASN A 11 -5.81 62.79 -47.28
CA ASN A 11 -5.30 63.64 -48.35
C ASN A 11 -4.86 65.01 -47.80
N TYR A 12 -3.64 65.12 -47.30
CA TYR A 12 -3.11 66.37 -46.72
C TYR A 12 -2.93 67.52 -47.73
N ALA A 13 -3.08 67.25 -49.04
CA ALA A 13 -3.13 68.29 -50.07
C ALA A 13 -4.55 68.84 -50.31
N GLY A 14 -5.56 68.29 -49.63
CA GLY A 14 -6.95 68.73 -49.72
C GLY A 14 -7.20 70.07 -49.02
N PRO A 15 -8.27 70.79 -49.42
CA PRO A 15 -8.63 72.08 -48.83
C PRO A 15 -8.92 72.00 -47.31
N GLU A 16 -9.34 70.84 -46.81
CA GLU A 16 -9.62 70.61 -45.39
C GLU A 16 -8.37 70.70 -44.49
N PHE A 17 -7.17 70.54 -45.05
CA PHE A 17 -5.90 70.64 -44.31
C PHE A 17 -5.14 71.94 -44.58
N GLU A 18 -5.70 72.85 -45.39
CA GLU A 18 -5.02 74.09 -45.82
C GLU A 18 -4.59 74.97 -44.64
N ILE A 19 -5.46 75.13 -43.63
CA ILE A 19 -5.19 75.90 -42.41
C ILE A 19 -3.99 75.31 -41.64
N VAL A 20 -3.90 73.98 -41.56
CA VAL A 20 -2.82 73.28 -40.85
C VAL A 20 -1.50 73.43 -41.61
N CYS A 21 -1.53 73.25 -42.94
CA CYS A 21 -0.38 73.45 -43.82
C CYS A 21 0.12 74.91 -43.79
N GLU A 22 -0.79 75.88 -43.79
CA GLU A 22 -0.44 77.30 -43.66
C GLU A 22 0.21 77.63 -42.31
N GLY A 23 -0.32 77.07 -41.22
CA GLY A 23 0.29 77.22 -39.90
C GLY A 23 1.72 76.68 -39.84
N LEU A 24 1.97 75.51 -40.43
CA LEU A 24 3.32 74.93 -40.53
C LEU A 24 4.26 75.80 -41.38
N ARG A 25 3.77 76.32 -42.50
CA ARG A 25 4.52 77.23 -43.37
C ARG A 25 4.96 78.49 -42.65
N LEU A 26 4.06 79.13 -41.90
CA LEU A 26 4.36 80.35 -41.16
C LEU A 26 5.23 80.11 -39.93
N GLY A 27 5.03 78.99 -39.22
CA GLY A 27 5.73 78.67 -37.98
C GLY A 27 7.14 78.10 -38.17
N TYR A 28 7.35 77.31 -39.24
CA TYR A 28 8.62 76.59 -39.47
C TYR A 28 9.34 77.03 -40.76
N HIS A 29 8.80 78.00 -41.50
CA HIS A 29 9.31 78.43 -42.81
C HIS A 29 9.39 77.29 -43.84
N GLU A 30 8.54 76.28 -43.70
CA GLU A 30 8.42 75.14 -44.60
C GLU A 30 7.58 75.49 -45.83
N ASN A 31 7.86 74.88 -46.99
CA ASN A 31 6.96 74.98 -48.13
C ASN A 31 5.77 74.00 -47.99
N ASN A 32 4.73 74.14 -48.83
CA ASN A 32 3.54 73.29 -48.74
C ASN A 32 3.86 71.79 -48.86
N GLN A 33 4.85 71.42 -49.67
CA GLN A 33 5.23 70.02 -49.83
C GLN A 33 5.89 69.47 -48.55
N GLN A 34 6.77 70.24 -47.91
CA GLN A 34 7.39 69.88 -46.63
C GLN A 34 6.35 69.73 -45.52
N ALA A 35 5.36 70.62 -45.46
CA ALA A 35 4.26 70.52 -44.50
C ALA A 35 3.43 69.24 -44.70
N ILE A 36 3.09 68.90 -45.96
CA ILE A 36 2.37 67.67 -46.32
C ILE A 36 3.19 66.42 -45.95
N GLU A 37 4.47 66.40 -46.31
CA GLU A 37 5.38 65.29 -46.00
C GLU A 37 5.49 65.06 -44.48
N ARG A 38 5.54 66.15 -43.70
CA ARG A 38 5.60 66.10 -42.23
C ARG A 38 4.32 65.51 -41.62
N LEU A 39 3.16 65.94 -42.11
CA LEU A 39 1.86 65.40 -41.68
C LEU A 39 1.76 63.91 -42.02
N LEU A 40 2.16 63.53 -43.24
CA LEU A 40 2.15 62.13 -43.67
C LEU A 40 3.10 61.26 -42.84
N ALA A 41 4.31 61.74 -42.54
CA ALA A 41 5.25 61.05 -41.67
C ALA A 41 4.70 60.86 -40.25
N SER A 42 4.04 61.88 -39.70
CA SER A 42 3.43 61.80 -38.37
C SER A 42 2.28 60.79 -38.32
N TRP A 43 1.43 60.76 -39.35
CA TRP A 43 0.34 59.79 -39.48
C TRP A 43 0.87 58.36 -39.63
N GLN A 44 1.91 58.17 -40.46
CA GLN A 44 2.53 56.87 -40.64
C GLN A 44 3.14 56.35 -39.34
N ALA A 45 3.80 57.22 -38.57
CA ALA A 45 4.35 56.85 -37.26
C ALA A 45 3.23 56.42 -36.29
N ASP A 46 2.15 57.19 -36.17
CA ASP A 46 0.99 56.83 -35.32
C ASP A 46 0.38 55.49 -35.73
N ARG A 47 0.14 55.30 -37.03
CA ARG A 47 -0.39 54.06 -37.58
C ARG A 47 0.51 52.86 -37.27
N MET A 48 1.83 53.01 -37.42
CA MET A 48 2.79 51.95 -37.09
C MET A 48 2.74 51.60 -35.60
N THR A 49 2.68 52.59 -34.71
CA THR A 49 2.56 52.38 -33.27
C THR A 49 1.27 51.66 -32.91
N ARG A 50 0.13 52.09 -33.47
CA ARG A 50 -1.18 51.44 -33.24
C ARG A 50 -1.20 50.00 -33.75
N THR A 51 -0.62 49.76 -34.94
CA THR A 51 -0.54 48.41 -35.52
C THR A 51 0.35 47.50 -34.67
N ALA A 52 1.49 47.99 -34.21
CA ALA A 52 2.38 47.23 -33.32
C ALA A 52 1.70 46.90 -31.99
N ALA A 53 1.02 47.86 -31.37
CA ALA A 53 0.27 47.64 -30.14
C ALA A 53 -0.85 46.61 -30.32
N TRP A 54 -1.59 46.70 -31.44
CA TRP A 54 -2.62 45.73 -31.80
C TRP A 54 -2.05 44.31 -31.96
N ASN A 55 -0.93 44.17 -32.66
CA ASN A 55 -0.28 42.87 -32.85
C ASN A 55 0.18 42.26 -31.51
N VAL A 56 0.79 43.06 -30.63
CA VAL A 56 1.18 42.61 -29.28
C VAL A 56 -0.05 42.15 -28.49
N GLN A 57 -1.17 42.88 -28.59
CA GLN A 57 -2.41 42.48 -27.94
C GLN A 57 -2.96 41.15 -28.49
N GLN A 58 -2.93 40.97 -29.80
CA GLN A 58 -3.37 39.73 -30.45
C GLN A 58 -2.49 38.54 -30.08
N GLU A 59 -1.17 38.72 -30.03
CA GLU A 59 -0.23 37.67 -29.60
C GLU A 59 -0.44 37.31 -28.13
N ALA A 60 -0.65 38.30 -27.25
CA ALA A 60 -0.94 38.06 -25.84
C ALA A 60 -2.27 37.30 -25.65
N ALA A 61 -3.30 37.66 -26.41
CA ALA A 61 -4.58 36.94 -26.39
C ALA A 61 -4.40 35.48 -26.86
N ALA A 62 -3.71 35.27 -27.98
CA ALA A 62 -3.44 33.92 -28.49
C ALA A 62 -2.58 33.08 -27.53
N HIS A 63 -1.64 33.71 -26.81
CA HIS A 63 -0.86 33.04 -25.78
C HIS A 63 -1.74 32.61 -24.60
N ALA A 64 -2.58 33.52 -24.09
CA ALA A 64 -3.49 33.23 -22.99
C ALA A 64 -4.46 32.10 -23.36
N ASP A 65 -5.02 32.11 -24.57
CA ASP A 65 -5.89 31.04 -25.06
C ASP A 65 -5.15 29.69 -25.09
N ARG A 66 -3.89 29.68 -25.55
CA ARG A 66 -3.07 28.46 -25.55
C ARG A 66 -2.80 27.95 -24.13
N GLU A 67 -2.52 28.83 -23.18
CA GLU A 67 -2.30 28.46 -21.78
C GLU A 67 -3.56 27.87 -21.13
N VAL A 68 -4.73 28.41 -21.45
CA VAL A 68 -6.02 27.87 -20.98
C VAL A 68 -6.25 26.47 -21.53
N GLU A 69 -6.02 26.25 -22.83
CA GLU A 69 -6.14 24.94 -23.47
C GLU A 69 -5.13 23.92 -22.91
N GLU A 70 -3.89 24.34 -22.67
CA GLU A 70 -2.87 23.50 -22.04
C GLU A 70 -3.25 23.12 -20.60
N ALA A 71 -3.74 24.08 -19.80
CA ALA A 71 -4.20 23.81 -18.45
C ALA A 71 -5.41 22.87 -18.42
N TRP A 72 -6.30 22.98 -19.40
CA TRP A 72 -7.44 22.08 -19.55
C TRP A 72 -6.99 20.64 -19.86
N ARG A 73 -6.05 20.46 -20.81
CA ARG A 73 -5.47 19.15 -21.12
C ARG A 73 -4.76 18.52 -19.94
N VAL A 74 -3.97 19.29 -19.19
CA VAL A 74 -3.27 18.78 -18.00
C VAL A 74 -4.27 18.31 -16.95
N ARG A 75 -5.35 19.07 -16.73
CA ARG A 75 -6.41 18.65 -15.80
C ARG A 75 -7.09 17.36 -16.25
N GLU A 76 -7.43 17.24 -17.53
CA GLU A 76 -8.05 16.03 -18.08
C GLU A 76 -7.13 14.80 -17.92
N GLU A 77 -5.84 14.95 -18.22
CA GLU A 77 -4.84 13.89 -18.03
C GLU A 77 -4.67 13.52 -16.54
N GLU A 78 -4.63 14.51 -15.64
CA GLU A 78 -4.58 14.26 -14.18
C GLU A 78 -5.83 13.50 -13.70
N GLU A 79 -7.03 13.87 -14.18
CA GLU A 79 -8.28 13.18 -13.87
C GLU A 79 -8.27 11.74 -14.40
N GLU A 80 -7.72 11.49 -15.59
CA GLU A 80 -7.57 10.14 -16.15
C GLU A 80 -6.57 9.31 -15.33
N ILE A 81 -5.42 9.87 -14.97
CA ILE A 81 -4.43 9.18 -14.11
C ILE A 81 -5.07 8.80 -12.78
N VAL A 82 -5.77 9.73 -12.12
CA VAL A 82 -6.44 9.46 -10.85
C VAL A 82 -7.51 8.37 -11.01
N ALA A 83 -8.30 8.41 -12.08
CA ALA A 83 -9.33 7.40 -12.35
C ALA A 83 -8.72 6.00 -12.60
N THR A 84 -7.61 5.92 -13.34
CA THR A 84 -6.92 4.65 -13.60
C THR A 84 -6.29 4.08 -12.33
N GLU A 85 -5.63 4.92 -11.52
CA GLU A 85 -5.07 4.50 -10.24
C GLU A 85 -6.15 4.03 -9.25
N GLU A 86 -7.31 4.68 -9.23
CA GLU A 86 -8.45 4.26 -8.43
C GLU A 86 -9.03 2.93 -8.91
N ALA A 87 -9.23 2.74 -10.21
CA ALA A 87 -9.70 1.48 -10.76
C ALA A 87 -8.73 0.31 -10.47
N GLU A 88 -7.42 0.56 -10.58
CA GLU A 88 -6.39 -0.45 -10.27
C GLU A 88 -6.40 -0.80 -8.77
N ARG A 89 -6.54 0.21 -7.90
CA ARG A 89 -6.68 0.00 -6.44
C ARG A 89 -7.91 -0.85 -6.12
N GLU A 90 -9.07 -0.52 -6.71
CA GLU A 90 -10.31 -1.27 -6.51
C GLU A 90 -10.15 -2.72 -6.99
N GLN A 91 -9.51 -2.95 -8.14
CA GLN A 91 -9.24 -4.30 -8.64
C GLN A 91 -8.33 -5.08 -7.68
N ARG A 92 -7.25 -4.47 -7.18
CA ARG A 92 -6.34 -5.10 -6.19
C ARG A 92 -7.07 -5.46 -4.90
N GLU A 93 -7.99 -4.61 -4.43
CA GLU A 93 -8.82 -4.91 -3.26
C GLU A 93 -9.82 -6.04 -3.53
N ALA A 94 -10.46 -6.05 -4.71
CA ALA A 94 -11.38 -7.10 -5.11
C ALA A 94 -10.68 -8.46 -5.22
N GLU A 95 -9.44 -8.49 -5.73
CA GLU A 95 -8.63 -9.70 -5.81
C GLU A 95 -8.19 -10.22 -4.43
N GLN A 96 -7.80 -9.33 -3.50
CA GLN A 96 -7.47 -9.71 -2.13
C GLN A 96 -8.67 -10.27 -1.35
N LYS A 97 -9.88 -9.81 -1.66
CA LYS A 97 -11.12 -10.31 -1.05
C LYS A 97 -11.56 -11.67 -1.59
N LYS A 98 -10.98 -12.18 -2.69
CA LYS A 98 -11.32 -13.50 -3.21
C LYS A 98 -10.82 -14.57 -2.23
N PRO A 99 -11.70 -15.44 -1.70
CA PRO A 99 -11.29 -16.53 -0.86
C PRO A 99 -10.25 -17.37 -1.59
N LYS A 100 -9.05 -17.51 -1.00
CA LYS A 100 -8.01 -18.35 -1.55
C LYS A 100 -8.50 -19.79 -1.49
N MET A 101 -9.04 -20.28 -2.61
CA MET A 101 -9.50 -21.67 -2.70
C MET A 101 -8.26 -22.55 -2.60
N ASN A 102 -8.13 -23.29 -1.49
CA ASN A 102 -7.08 -24.28 -1.36
C ASN A 102 -7.20 -25.26 -2.54
N MET A 103 -6.09 -25.47 -3.22
CA MET A 103 -6.02 -26.38 -4.36
C MET A 103 -6.32 -27.79 -3.83
N PHE A 104 -7.44 -28.37 -4.25
CA PHE A 104 -7.85 -29.69 -3.80
C PHE A 104 -6.83 -30.70 -4.33
N ALA A 105 -6.08 -31.34 -3.43
CA ALA A 105 -5.15 -32.41 -3.77
C ALA A 105 -5.91 -33.75 -3.70
N PRO A 106 -6.27 -34.38 -4.84
CA PRO A 106 -7.11 -35.58 -4.84
C PRO A 106 -6.38 -36.82 -4.28
N GLU A 107 -5.05 -36.78 -4.26
CA GLU A 107 -4.18 -37.91 -3.88
C GLU A 107 -3.86 -37.95 -2.37
N THR A 108 -4.23 -36.92 -1.60
CA THR A 108 -4.10 -36.94 -0.14
C THR A 108 -5.33 -37.57 0.49
N SER A 109 -5.26 -38.88 0.75
CA SER A 109 -6.22 -39.52 1.65
C SER A 109 -6.08 -38.89 3.05
N VAL A 110 -7.16 -38.26 3.53
CA VAL A 110 -7.23 -37.82 4.92
C VAL A 110 -7.27 -39.09 5.76
N MET A 111 -6.19 -39.35 6.50
CA MET A 111 -6.10 -40.50 7.40
C MET A 111 -7.24 -40.38 8.43
N ASP A 112 -8.12 -41.38 8.49
CA ASP A 112 -9.35 -41.38 9.32
C ASP A 112 -9.08 -41.53 10.83
N ILE A 113 -7.83 -41.29 11.24
CA ILE A 113 -7.37 -41.41 12.63
C ILE A 113 -7.29 -39.99 13.19
N LEU A 114 -8.30 -39.62 13.98
CA LEU A 114 -8.26 -38.40 14.79
C LEU A 114 -7.18 -38.56 15.88
N VAL A 115 -5.97 -38.08 15.59
CA VAL A 115 -4.89 -38.02 16.59
C VAL A 115 -5.17 -36.83 17.51
N HIS A 116 -5.66 -37.11 18.72
CA HIS A 116 -5.80 -36.08 19.74
C HIS A 116 -4.41 -35.60 20.20
N PRO A 117 -4.16 -34.28 20.23
CA PRO A 117 -2.87 -33.76 20.70
C PRO A 117 -2.67 -34.05 22.20
N ALA A 118 -1.40 -34.12 22.60
CA ALA A 118 -1.04 -34.23 24.02
C ALA A 118 -1.51 -32.98 24.81
N SER A 119 -1.75 -33.15 26.12
CA SER A 119 -2.19 -32.05 26.99
C SER A 119 -1.26 -30.84 26.96
N GLN A 120 -1.83 -29.63 26.92
CA GLN A 120 -1.06 -28.37 27.06
C GLN A 120 -0.27 -28.32 28.37
N TYR A 121 -0.73 -28.98 29.44
CA TYR A 121 0.02 -29.13 30.70
C TYR A 121 1.33 -29.88 30.51
N ALA A 122 1.28 -30.99 29.77
CA ALA A 122 2.46 -31.77 29.47
C ALA A 122 3.44 -31.03 28.56
N LEU A 123 2.93 -30.34 27.53
CA LEU A 123 3.75 -29.52 26.63
C LEU A 123 4.42 -28.36 27.37
N HIS A 124 3.70 -27.68 28.27
CA HIS A 124 4.26 -26.59 29.08
C HIS A 124 5.35 -27.10 30.04
N LYS A 125 5.11 -28.25 30.71
CA LYS A 125 6.12 -28.91 31.56
C LYS A 125 7.37 -29.28 30.77
N LEU A 126 7.22 -29.84 29.56
CA LEU A 126 8.35 -30.14 28.68
C LEU A 126 9.12 -28.88 28.26
N SER A 127 8.43 -27.79 27.91
CA SER A 127 9.07 -26.52 27.52
C SER A 127 9.90 -25.90 28.66
N THR A 128 9.51 -26.19 29.90
CA THR A 128 10.20 -25.72 31.12
C THR A 128 11.15 -26.78 31.70
N SER A 129 11.43 -27.85 30.94
CA SER A 129 12.29 -28.97 31.36
C SER A 129 11.89 -29.62 32.70
N ASN A 130 10.61 -29.54 33.04
CA ASN A 130 10.06 -30.15 34.25
C ASN A 130 9.62 -31.59 34.00
N TYR A 131 9.66 -32.42 35.03
CA TYR A 131 9.10 -33.77 34.99
C TYR A 131 7.59 -33.71 34.64
N VAL A 132 7.18 -34.62 33.76
CA VAL A 132 5.81 -34.80 33.31
C VAL A 132 5.44 -36.29 33.36
N GLU A 133 4.26 -36.60 33.87
CA GLU A 133 3.76 -37.96 33.93
C GLU A 133 3.50 -38.50 32.52
N MET A 134 4.02 -39.70 32.22
CA MET A 134 3.87 -40.32 30.90
C MET A 134 2.40 -40.57 30.50
N TRP A 135 1.50 -40.62 31.49
CA TRP A 135 0.06 -40.75 31.28
C TRP A 135 -0.51 -39.67 30.35
N TYR A 136 0.03 -38.45 30.34
CA TYR A 136 -0.44 -37.37 29.45
C TYR A 136 -0.22 -37.64 27.95
N PHE A 137 0.65 -38.59 27.61
CA PHE A 137 0.92 -39.02 26.23
C PHE A 137 0.20 -40.33 25.87
N SER A 138 -0.56 -40.91 26.80
CA SER A 138 -1.39 -42.07 26.53
C SER A 138 -2.65 -41.67 25.75
N PRO A 139 -3.27 -42.58 24.96
CA PRO A 139 -4.55 -42.28 24.29
C PRO A 139 -5.63 -41.79 25.25
N THR A 140 -5.69 -42.35 26.46
CA THR A 140 -6.61 -41.92 27.52
C THR A 140 -6.29 -40.51 28.04
N GLY A 141 -5.00 -40.17 28.17
CA GLY A 141 -4.57 -38.84 28.57
C GLY A 141 -4.84 -37.78 27.50
N CYS A 142 -4.65 -38.13 26.21
CA CYS A 142 -4.98 -37.26 25.08
C CYS A 142 -6.50 -37.04 24.95
N LEU A 143 -7.32 -38.08 25.18
CA LEU A 143 -8.77 -37.95 25.18
C LEU A 143 -9.29 -37.14 26.37
N ASP A 144 -8.74 -37.35 27.57
CA ASP A 144 -9.04 -36.54 28.75
C ASP A 144 -8.66 -35.07 28.50
N ALA A 145 -7.51 -34.85 27.85
CA ALA A 145 -7.08 -33.52 27.49
C ALA A 145 -8.00 -32.86 26.47
N ALA A 146 -8.39 -33.53 25.39
CA ALA A 146 -9.37 -32.99 24.44
C ALA A 146 -10.69 -32.64 25.16
N LYS A 147 -11.20 -33.54 26.01
CA LYS A 147 -12.49 -33.36 26.70
C LYS A 147 -12.51 -32.17 27.67
N TYR A 148 -11.40 -31.89 28.37
CA TYR A 148 -11.38 -30.90 29.44
C TYR A 148 -10.51 -29.67 29.16
N HIS A 149 -9.60 -29.73 28.18
CA HIS A 149 -8.69 -28.63 27.82
C HIS A 149 -9.03 -27.95 26.49
N ASP A 150 -10.00 -28.41 25.70
CA ASP A 150 -10.51 -27.64 24.54
C ASP A 150 -11.19 -26.33 24.94
N LYS A 151 -11.43 -26.12 26.24
CA LYS A 151 -11.84 -24.82 26.81
C LYS A 151 -10.66 -23.94 27.23
N SER A 152 -9.43 -24.26 26.83
CA SER A 152 -8.25 -23.44 27.07
C SER A 152 -8.49 -22.07 26.42
N GLN A 153 -8.94 -21.12 27.23
CA GLN A 153 -8.89 -19.70 26.91
C GLN A 153 -7.45 -19.43 26.50
N ALA A 154 -7.28 -18.95 25.27
CA ALA A 154 -5.98 -18.62 24.71
C ALA A 154 -5.10 -17.93 25.75
N ASN A 155 -3.79 -18.19 25.71
CA ASN A 155 -2.75 -17.60 26.57
C ASN A 155 -2.75 -16.05 26.64
N ASN A 156 -3.66 -15.38 25.94
CA ASN A 156 -3.87 -13.93 25.93
C ASN A 156 -5.02 -13.46 26.83
N THR A 157 -5.66 -14.34 27.60
CA THR A 157 -6.70 -13.92 28.56
C THR A 157 -6.04 -13.50 29.87
N PHE A 158 -6.13 -12.20 30.17
CA PHE A 158 -5.64 -11.62 31.41
C PHE A 158 -6.80 -11.27 32.33
N SER A 159 -6.67 -11.59 33.62
CA SER A 159 -7.58 -11.10 34.66
C SER A 159 -7.01 -9.81 35.21
N ILE A 160 -7.90 -8.86 35.45
CA ILE A 160 -7.60 -7.62 36.14
C ILE A 160 -8.14 -7.75 37.56
N SER A 161 -7.27 -7.65 38.57
CA SER A 161 -7.64 -7.62 39.99
C SER A 161 -7.21 -6.31 40.63
N ARG A 162 -7.96 -5.84 41.64
CA ARG A 162 -7.58 -4.68 42.44
C ARG A 162 -6.94 -5.17 43.73
N VAL A 163 -5.68 -4.80 43.96
CA VAL A 163 -4.94 -5.05 45.21
C VAL A 163 -4.42 -3.70 45.70
N ASP A 164 -4.85 -3.28 46.90
CA ASP A 164 -4.38 -2.06 47.56
C ASP A 164 -4.39 -0.80 46.66
N ASP A 165 -5.53 -0.55 46.02
CA ASP A 165 -5.76 0.57 45.08
C ASP A 165 -4.93 0.56 43.78
N LEU A 166 -4.14 -0.48 43.53
CA LEU A 166 -3.49 -0.72 42.26
C LEU A 166 -4.25 -1.77 41.44
N LEU A 167 -4.38 -1.52 40.13
CA LEU A 167 -4.86 -2.52 39.18
C LEU A 167 -3.70 -3.43 38.79
N SER A 168 -3.81 -4.73 39.05
CA SER A 168 -2.83 -5.72 38.65
C SER A 168 -3.40 -6.62 37.55
N VAL A 169 -2.61 -6.85 36.50
CA VAL A 169 -2.98 -7.68 35.35
C VAL A 169 -2.21 -9.00 35.44
N HIS A 170 -2.91 -10.12 35.48
CA HIS A 170 -2.31 -11.45 35.60
C HIS A 170 -2.87 -12.40 34.54
N PRO A 171 -2.03 -13.22 33.87
CA PRO A 171 -2.52 -14.24 32.95
C PRO A 171 -3.48 -15.23 33.65
N ILE A 172 -4.64 -15.51 33.06
CA ILE A 172 -5.59 -16.55 33.53
C ILE A 172 -5.23 -17.91 32.92
N ALA A 173 -3.95 -18.19 32.70
CA ALA A 173 -3.52 -19.47 32.16
C ALA A 173 -3.63 -20.54 33.26
N SER A 174 -4.82 -21.09 33.49
CA SER A 174 -5.00 -22.23 34.37
C SER A 174 -4.66 -23.53 33.63
N ILE A 175 -3.37 -23.73 33.32
CA ILE A 175 -2.88 -25.02 32.82
C ILE A 175 -2.78 -25.95 34.04
N ARG A 176 -3.85 -26.72 34.28
CA ARG A 176 -3.99 -27.56 35.47
C ARG A 176 -3.68 -29.02 35.15
N ALA A 177 -3.01 -29.71 36.07
CA ALA A 177 -2.83 -31.15 36.01
C ALA A 177 -4.20 -31.86 36.03
N SER A 178 -4.34 -32.92 35.23
CA SER A 178 -5.49 -33.81 35.32
C SER A 178 -5.47 -34.57 36.64
N ARG A 179 -6.64 -34.78 37.24
CA ARG A 179 -6.80 -35.61 38.45
C ARG A 179 -6.55 -37.10 38.19
N ASN A 180 -6.54 -37.49 36.92
CA ASN A 180 -6.34 -38.85 36.45
C ASN A 180 -4.86 -39.21 36.27
N ALA A 181 -3.96 -38.22 36.32
CA ALA A 181 -2.53 -38.45 36.26
C ALA A 181 -2.03 -39.07 37.57
N LEU A 182 -1.57 -40.31 37.50
CA LEU A 182 -0.97 -41.01 38.63
C LEU A 182 0.56 -40.82 38.60
N PRO A 183 1.19 -40.43 39.72
CA PRO A 183 2.65 -40.44 39.80
C PRO A 183 3.12 -41.89 39.69
N THR A 184 4.07 -42.17 38.80
CA THR A 184 4.75 -43.47 38.78
C THR A 184 5.72 -43.53 39.96
N THR A 185 5.21 -43.71 41.18
CA THR A 185 6.06 -44.11 42.30
C THR A 185 6.50 -45.54 42.05
N ASN A 186 7.82 -45.73 41.88
CA ASN A 186 8.48 -47.02 41.74
C ASN A 186 7.99 -48.03 42.80
N SER A 187 7.05 -48.89 42.43
CA SER A 187 6.79 -50.15 43.10
C SER A 187 7.46 -51.27 42.31
N CYS A 188 8.80 -51.24 42.24
CA CYS A 188 9.57 -52.42 41.87
C CYS A 188 9.98 -53.12 43.16
N SER A 189 9.02 -53.84 43.75
CA SER A 189 9.29 -54.78 44.81
C SER A 189 10.01 -56.00 44.21
N GLN A 190 11.20 -56.24 44.75
CA GLN A 190 11.86 -57.54 44.95
C GLN A 190 11.31 -58.72 44.14
N ASN A 191 12.13 -59.25 43.24
CA ASN A 191 12.35 -60.69 43.20
C ASN A 191 13.79 -61.01 42.75
N SER A 192 14.51 -61.59 43.70
CA SER A 192 15.82 -62.22 43.58
C SER A 192 15.76 -63.39 42.57
N SER A 193 16.78 -63.50 41.72
CA SER A 193 17.22 -64.76 41.12
C SER A 193 18.67 -64.62 40.65
N GLU A 194 19.56 -65.31 41.34
CA GLU A 194 20.99 -65.45 41.07
C GLU A 194 21.28 -65.95 39.63
N PRO A 195 22.39 -65.54 38.99
CA PRO A 195 22.86 -66.20 37.78
C PRO A 195 23.55 -67.54 38.13
N ARG A 196 22.88 -68.65 37.84
CA ARG A 196 23.51 -69.97 37.75
C ARG A 196 24.49 -69.99 36.58
N THR A 197 25.75 -70.24 36.90
CA THR A 197 26.78 -70.77 36.00
C THR A 197 26.26 -72.05 35.33
N VAL A 198 26.20 -72.06 34.00
CA VAL A 198 26.15 -73.29 33.22
C VAL A 198 27.27 -73.25 32.20
N SER A 199 28.36 -73.91 32.57
CA SER A 199 29.38 -74.43 31.68
C SER A 199 28.71 -75.47 30.77
N SER A 200 28.76 -75.29 29.46
CA SER A 200 28.41 -76.35 28.51
C SER A 200 29.37 -76.34 27.32
N SER A 201 30.49 -77.02 27.55
CA SER A 201 31.20 -77.84 26.58
C SER A 201 30.24 -78.48 25.56
N MET A 202 30.54 -78.35 24.27
CA MET A 202 30.11 -79.32 23.25
C MET A 202 31.19 -79.48 22.18
N PRO A 203 31.44 -80.71 21.70
CA PRO A 203 32.66 -81.09 21.01
C PRO A 203 32.50 -81.12 19.49
N ARG A 204 33.62 -80.89 18.79
CA ARG A 204 33.80 -81.22 17.38
C ARG A 204 33.60 -82.72 17.16
N ARG A 205 32.85 -83.09 16.12
CA ARG A 205 33.00 -84.38 15.45
C ARG A 205 33.17 -84.19 13.94
N PRO A 206 33.88 -85.12 13.27
CA PRO A 206 34.45 -84.90 11.95
C PRO A 206 33.86 -85.84 10.88
N ILE A 207 34.46 -85.79 9.68
CA ILE A 207 34.40 -86.78 8.58
C ILE A 207 33.16 -86.57 7.69
N GLY A 208 33.25 -86.35 6.38
CA GLY A 208 34.31 -86.60 5.42
C GLY A 208 33.70 -87.33 4.22
N ARG A 209 33.78 -86.72 3.05
CA ARG A 209 33.91 -87.37 1.73
C ARG A 209 34.32 -86.33 0.70
#